data_AF-A0A377ZXJ8-F1
#
_entry.id   AF-A0A377ZXJ8-F1
#
_cell.length_a   1.000
_cell.length_b   1.000
_cell.length_c   1.000
_cell.angle_alpha   90.00
_cell.angle_beta   90.00
_cell.angle_gamma   90.00
#
_symmetry.space_group_name_H-M   'P 1'
#
loop_
_entity.id
_entity.type
_entity.pdbx_description
1 polymer ?
#
loop_
_entity_poly.entity_id
_entity_poly.type
_entity_poly.pdbx_seq_one_letter_code
_entity_poly.pdbx_strand_id
1 'polypeptide(L)'
;MLHHDIHEKLLAYTDRELELLRANYQLCHKFKSHMERRFFKDNYIHIEKQTRFTKIPLHSHGFIELIYIYQGKMHQKINEESLTLGKGESLLINQFARHEIEAAGQNDIIINFIIKTEFFRSTHVPF
;
A
#
# COMPACT_ATOMS: atom_id res chain seq x y z
N MET A 1 -4.42 -22.53 9.29
CA MET A 1 -4.11 -22.33 7.86
C MET A 1 -5.16 -21.37 7.33
N LEU A 2 -4.80 -20.22 6.76
CA LEU A 2 -5.79 -19.35 6.09
C LEU A 2 -6.47 -20.13 4.96
N HIS A 3 -7.74 -19.83 4.69
CA HIS A 3 -8.52 -20.47 3.64
C HIS A 3 -7.76 -20.35 2.30
N HIS A 4 -7.46 -21.48 1.65
CA HIS A 4 -6.74 -21.54 0.38
C HIS A 4 -7.34 -20.59 -0.67
N ASP A 5 -8.66 -20.44 -0.67
CA ASP A 5 -9.40 -19.56 -1.57
C ASP A 5 -9.04 -18.07 -1.44
N ILE A 6 -8.62 -17.61 -0.25
CA ILE A 6 -8.20 -16.21 -0.05
C ILE A 6 -6.85 -15.99 -0.72
N HIS A 7 -5.95 -16.96 -0.63
CA HIS A 7 -4.63 -16.90 -1.24
C HIS A 7 -4.72 -16.73 -2.75
N GLU A 8 -5.52 -17.60 -3.39
CA GLU A 8 -5.74 -17.56 -4.84
C GLU A 8 -6.38 -16.24 -5.28
N LYS A 9 -7.33 -15.71 -4.51
CA LYS A 9 -7.94 -14.40 -4.77
C LYS A 9 -6.93 -13.25 -4.69
N LEU A 10 -5.98 -13.31 -3.76
CA LEU A 10 -4.94 -12.28 -3.62
C LEU A 10 -3.89 -12.38 -4.75
N LEU A 11 -3.57 -13.61 -5.18
CA LEU A 11 -2.67 -13.85 -6.31
C LEU A 11 -3.27 -13.41 -7.65
N ALA A 12 -4.58 -13.54 -7.82
CA ALA A 12 -5.29 -13.13 -9.03
C ALA A 12 -4.97 -11.69 -9.43
N TYR A 13 -4.88 -11.46 -10.75
CA TYR A 13 -4.63 -10.12 -11.26
C TYR A 13 -5.84 -9.21 -11.03
N THR A 14 -5.57 -7.99 -10.63
CA THR A 14 -6.57 -6.92 -10.69
C THR A 14 -6.70 -6.41 -12.13
N ASP A 15 -7.81 -5.74 -12.45
CA ASP A 15 -7.97 -5.08 -13.75
C ASP A 15 -6.82 -4.11 -14.03
N ARG A 16 -6.34 -3.42 -12.99
CA ARG A 16 -5.19 -2.51 -13.09
C ARG A 16 -3.89 -3.24 -13.43
N GLU A 17 -3.64 -4.40 -12.82
CA GLU A 17 -2.48 -5.22 -13.14
C GLU A 17 -2.57 -5.75 -14.59
N LEU A 18 -3.75 -6.15 -15.04
CA LEU A 18 -3.98 -6.57 -16.43
C LEU A 18 -3.75 -5.41 -17.42
N GLU A 19 -4.17 -4.20 -17.10
CA GLU A 19 -3.88 -3.00 -17.91
C GLU A 19 -2.37 -2.74 -18.03
N LEU A 20 -1.64 -2.79 -16.90
CA LEU A 20 -0.19 -2.59 -16.86
C LEU A 20 0.57 -3.67 -17.61
N LEU A 21 0.08 -4.91 -17.63
CA LEU A 21 0.71 -6.01 -18.36
C LEU A 21 0.40 -5.96 -19.87
N ARG A 22 -0.76 -5.44 -20.26
CA ARG A 22 -1.17 -5.32 -21.68
C ARG A 22 -0.50 -4.16 -22.39
N ALA A 23 -0.26 -3.07 -21.67
CA ALA A 23 0.41 -1.90 -22.23
C ALA A 23 1.89 -1.94 -21.83
N ASN A 24 2.82 -1.59 -22.74
CA ASN A 24 4.22 -1.28 -22.38
C ASN A 24 4.26 0.06 -21.60
N TYR A 25 3.52 0.14 -20.51
CA TYR A 25 3.11 1.39 -19.87
C TYR A 25 4.15 1.81 -18.83
N GLN A 26 5.07 2.67 -19.22
CA GLN A 26 5.84 3.45 -18.25
C GLN A 26 4.94 4.57 -17.71
N LEU A 27 4.47 4.44 -16.47
CA LEU A 27 3.76 5.51 -15.78
C LEU A 27 4.70 6.69 -15.50
N CYS A 28 4.68 7.66 -16.41
CA CYS A 28 5.12 9.03 -16.14
C CYS A 28 3.89 9.94 -16.19
N HIS A 29 3.15 10.10 -15.09
CA HIS A 29 2.34 11.30 -14.89
C HIS A 29 1.72 11.41 -13.49
N LYS A 30 2.21 12.42 -12.73
CA LYS A 30 1.51 13.18 -11.67
C LYS A 30 0.46 12.41 -10.86
N PHE A 31 0.90 11.76 -9.78
CA PHE A 31 0.06 11.36 -8.64
C PHE A 31 -0.53 12.62 -7.98
N LYS A 32 -1.60 13.19 -8.57
CA LYS A 32 -2.37 14.27 -7.96
C LYS A 32 -3.28 13.67 -6.90
N SER A 33 -3.03 14.01 -5.63
CA SER A 33 -3.92 14.48 -4.54
C SER A 33 -5.43 14.13 -4.46
N HIS A 34 -6.03 13.44 -5.43
CA HIS A 34 -7.45 13.12 -5.50
C HIS A 34 -7.82 11.73 -4.97
N MET A 35 -6.84 10.86 -4.69
CA MET A 35 -7.06 9.51 -4.14
C MET A 35 -7.55 9.54 -2.69
N GLU A 36 -7.07 10.50 -1.87
CA GLU A 36 -7.40 10.61 -0.44
C GLU A 36 -8.93 10.62 -0.18
N ARG A 37 -9.71 11.22 -1.08
CA ARG A 37 -11.18 11.30 -0.93
C ARG A 37 -11.91 9.98 -1.17
N ARG A 38 -11.30 9.01 -1.88
CA ARG A 38 -11.97 7.74 -2.26
C ARG A 38 -11.75 6.61 -1.25
N PHE A 39 -10.68 6.64 -0.47
CA PHE A 39 -10.36 5.56 0.47
C PHE A 39 -11.37 5.44 1.62
N PHE A 40 -11.93 6.57 2.06
CA PHE A 40 -12.55 6.66 3.37
C PHE A 40 -14.01 7.10 3.34
N LYS A 41 -14.82 6.46 2.50
CA LYS A 41 -16.29 6.61 2.50
C LYS A 41 -16.85 6.06 3.82
N ASP A 42 -16.78 6.88 4.87
CA ASP A 42 -17.23 6.67 6.26
C ASP A 42 -16.43 5.68 7.12
N ASN A 43 -15.29 5.17 6.63
CA ASN A 43 -14.38 4.32 7.39
C ASN A 43 -13.10 5.05 7.82
N TYR A 44 -12.55 4.68 8.98
CA TYR A 44 -11.26 5.17 9.48
C TYR A 44 -10.06 4.42 8.91
N ILE A 45 -10.26 3.16 8.49
CA ILE A 45 -9.24 2.30 7.92
C ILE A 45 -9.72 1.83 6.55
N HIS A 46 -8.87 1.98 5.55
CA HIS A 46 -9.03 1.38 4.24
C HIS A 46 -7.94 0.31 4.05
N ILE A 47 -8.30 -0.83 3.47
CA ILE A 47 -7.38 -1.94 3.24
C ILE A 47 -7.35 -2.22 1.75
N GLU A 48 -6.17 -2.26 1.17
CA GLU A 48 -5.99 -2.60 -0.24
C GLU A 48 -4.80 -3.53 -0.48
N LYS A 49 -4.87 -4.27 -1.59
CA LYS A 49 -3.73 -5.00 -2.15
C LYS A 49 -2.93 -4.03 -3.01
N GLN A 50 -1.64 -3.89 -2.76
CA GLN A 50 -0.78 -3.07 -3.61
C GLN A 50 -0.77 -3.61 -5.05
N THR A 51 -0.83 -2.70 -6.01
CA THR A 51 -0.73 -3.04 -7.44
C THR A 51 0.70 -3.49 -7.78
N ARG A 52 0.85 -4.67 -8.38
CA ARG A 52 2.15 -5.18 -8.88
C ARG A 52 2.56 -4.53 -10.20
N PHE A 53 3.80 -4.79 -10.61
CA PHE A 53 4.36 -4.47 -11.95
C PHE A 53 4.54 -2.98 -12.26
N THR A 54 4.42 -2.11 -11.27
CA THR A 54 4.66 -0.68 -11.46
C THR A 54 5.39 -0.08 -10.28
N LYS A 55 6.34 0.83 -10.56
CA LYS A 55 7.01 1.63 -9.54
C LYS A 55 6.05 2.72 -9.08
N ILE A 56 5.97 2.94 -7.76
CA ILE A 56 5.29 4.12 -7.21
C ILE A 56 6.37 5.20 -7.00
N PRO A 57 6.31 6.32 -7.74
CA PRO A 57 7.32 7.37 -7.63
C PRO A 57 7.31 8.02 -6.25
N LEU A 58 8.36 8.80 -5.95
CA LEU A 58 8.48 9.53 -4.69
C LEU A 58 7.23 10.35 -4.39
N HIS A 59 6.61 10.07 -3.25
CA HIS A 59 5.39 10.72 -2.79
C HIS A 59 5.36 10.80 -1.26
N SER A 60 4.32 11.45 -0.74
CA SER A 60 3.99 11.55 0.68
C SER A 60 2.49 11.74 0.82
N HIS A 61 1.91 11.32 1.93
CA HIS A 61 0.46 11.40 2.16
C HIS A 61 0.13 11.90 3.57
N GLY A 62 -1.12 12.36 3.75
CA GLY A 62 -1.61 12.88 5.02
C GLY A 62 -2.23 11.83 5.95
N PHE A 63 -2.05 10.54 5.68
CA PHE A 63 -2.56 9.45 6.51
C PHE A 63 -1.40 8.63 7.09
N ILE A 64 -1.70 7.74 8.03
CA ILE A 64 -0.74 6.74 8.50
C ILE A 64 -0.91 5.50 7.62
N GLU A 65 0.20 4.90 7.19
CA GLU A 65 0.17 3.70 6.37
C GLU A 65 0.86 2.55 7.10
N LEU A 66 0.15 1.44 7.30
CA LEU A 66 0.74 0.19 7.75
C LEU A 66 0.83 -0.76 6.56
N ILE A 67 2.04 -1.18 6.25
CA ILE A 67 2.33 -2.14 5.19
C ILE A 67 2.57 -3.50 5.83
N TYR A 68 1.98 -4.55 5.27
CA TYR A 68 2.22 -5.94 5.67
C TYR A 68 2.56 -6.80 4.46
N ILE A 69 3.68 -7.53 4.54
CA ILE A 69 4.11 -8.44 3.48
C ILE A 69 3.49 -9.82 3.72
N TYR A 70 2.35 -10.08 3.09
CA TYR A 70 1.67 -11.36 3.21
C TYR A 70 2.45 -12.48 2.49
N GLN A 71 3.02 -12.18 1.32
CA GLN A 71 3.88 -13.09 0.55
C GLN A 71 4.94 -12.31 -0.21
N GLY A 72 6.12 -12.92 -0.36
CA GLY A 72 7.18 -12.37 -1.19
C GLY A 72 7.97 -11.28 -0.48
N LYS A 73 8.23 -10.17 -1.16
CA LYS A 73 9.00 -9.05 -0.64
C LYS A 73 8.56 -7.69 -1.19
N MET A 74 8.99 -6.63 -0.52
CA MET A 74 8.86 -5.25 -0.95
C MET A 74 10.20 -4.54 -0.84
N HIS A 75 10.53 -3.73 -1.84
CA HIS A 75 11.67 -2.82 -1.79
C HIS A 75 11.15 -1.39 -1.80
N GLN A 76 11.55 -0.60 -0.80
CA GLN A 76 11.11 0.77 -0.65
C GLN A 76 12.28 1.65 -0.21
N LYS A 77 12.27 2.91 -0.62
CA LYS A 77 13.12 3.94 -0.04
C LYS A 77 12.26 4.93 0.73
N ILE A 78 12.57 5.16 1.99
CA ILE A 78 11.94 6.18 2.84
C ILE A 78 13.00 7.21 3.19
N ASN A 79 12.74 8.47 2.87
CA ASN A 79 13.72 9.55 2.98
C ASN A 79 15.03 9.16 2.25
N GLU A 80 16.12 8.93 2.98
CA GLU A 80 17.42 8.56 2.43
C GLU A 80 17.75 7.07 2.62
N GLU A 81 16.87 6.31 3.30
CA GLU A 81 17.10 4.92 3.66
C GLU A 81 16.34 3.95 2.75
N SER A 82 17.07 2.99 2.21
CA SER A 82 16.50 1.87 1.44
C SER A 82 16.28 0.67 2.37
N LEU A 83 15.08 0.08 2.28
CA LEU A 83 14.69 -1.08 3.07
C LEU A 83 14.09 -2.16 2.19
N THR A 84 14.25 -3.40 2.63
CA THR A 84 13.61 -4.57 2.04
C THR A 84 12.82 -5.28 3.12
N LEU A 85 11.52 -5.46 2.90
CA LEU A 85 10.66 -6.25 3.77
C LEU A 85 10.37 -7.59 3.10
N GLY A 86 10.45 -8.67 3.85
CA GLY A 86 10.06 -10.03 3.47
C GLY A 86 8.77 -10.47 4.13
N LYS A 87 8.30 -11.67 3.76
CA LYS A 87 7.08 -12.29 4.29
C LYS A 87 6.98 -12.21 5.82
N GLY A 88 5.84 -11.74 6.31
CA GLY A 88 5.52 -11.62 7.73
C GLY A 88 5.98 -10.30 8.37
N GLU A 89 6.83 -9.54 7.68
CA GLU A 89 7.29 -8.24 8.17
C GLU A 89 6.25 -7.15 7.91
N SER A 90 6.26 -6.15 8.79
CA SER A 90 5.38 -4.99 8.72
C SER A 90 6.17 -3.70 8.85
N LEU A 91 5.67 -2.64 8.24
CA LEU A 91 6.26 -1.31 8.32
C LEU A 91 5.15 -0.29 8.55
N LEU A 92 5.30 0.54 9.57
CA LEU A 92 4.42 1.66 9.85
C LEU A 92 5.09 2.95 9.36
N ILE A 93 4.43 3.67 8.47
CA ILE A 93 4.87 4.94 7.90
C ILE A 93 3.98 6.05 8.47
N ASN A 94 4.63 7.06 9.05
CA ASN A 94 3.97 8.24 9.60
C ASN A 94 3.53 9.20 8.47
N GLN A 95 2.61 10.11 8.80
CA GLN A 95 2.19 11.18 7.89
C GLN A 95 3.39 11.96 7.34
N PHE A 96 3.28 12.34 6.07
CA PHE A 96 4.24 13.20 5.37
C PHE A 96 5.67 12.64 5.22
N ALA A 97 5.92 11.41 5.66
CA ALA A 97 7.15 10.71 5.30
C ALA A 97 7.22 10.57 3.77
N ARG A 98 8.39 10.87 3.21
CA ARG A 98 8.61 10.78 1.76
C ARG A 98 9.11 9.39 1.43
N HIS A 99 8.43 8.70 0.52
CA HIS A 99 8.81 7.36 0.12
C HIS A 99 8.53 7.06 -1.34
N GLU A 100 9.31 6.15 -1.91
CA GLU A 100 9.11 5.58 -3.23
C GLU A 100 9.20 4.06 -3.14
N ILE A 101 8.40 3.37 -3.95
CA ILE A 101 8.22 1.92 -3.88
C ILE A 101 8.61 1.32 -5.21
N GLU A 102 9.54 0.39 -5.21
CA GLU A 102 9.92 -0.34 -6.42
C GLU A 102 8.81 -1.31 -6.85
N ALA A 103 8.81 -1.68 -8.13
CA ALA A 103 7.78 -2.55 -8.68
C ALA A 103 7.74 -3.91 -7.98
N ALA A 104 6.59 -4.26 -7.40
CA ALA A 104 6.36 -5.58 -6.83
C ALA A 104 6.27 -6.64 -7.94
N GLY A 105 6.83 -7.81 -7.67
CA GLY A 105 6.92 -8.93 -8.59
C GLY A 105 5.66 -9.78 -8.62
N GLN A 106 5.69 -10.81 -9.49
CA GLN A 106 4.55 -11.67 -9.79
C GLN A 106 3.89 -12.30 -8.56
N ASN A 107 4.70 -12.75 -7.60
CA ASN A 107 4.22 -13.51 -6.44
C ASN A 107 4.16 -12.67 -5.16
N ASP A 108 4.48 -11.38 -5.24
CA ASP A 108 4.47 -10.49 -4.09
C ASP A 108 3.03 -10.09 -3.76
N ILE A 109 2.63 -10.25 -2.51
CA ILE A 109 1.33 -9.83 -2.00
C ILE A 109 1.59 -8.90 -0.83
N ILE A 110 1.36 -7.62 -1.07
CA ILE A 110 1.58 -6.54 -0.11
C ILE A 110 0.21 -5.96 0.22
N ILE A 111 -0.10 -5.89 1.51
CA ILE A 111 -1.36 -5.38 2.02
C ILE A 111 -1.09 -4.03 2.68
N ASN A 112 -1.74 -2.99 2.17
CA ASN A 112 -1.63 -1.65 2.69
C ASN A 112 -2.89 -1.33 3.51
N PHE A 113 -2.66 -0.91 4.74
CA PHE A 113 -3.68 -0.36 5.63
C PHE A 113 -3.48 1.15 5.64
N ILE A 114 -4.41 1.86 5.03
CA ILE A 114 -4.44 3.33 4.98
C ILE A 114 -5.33 3.78 6.14
N ILE A 115 -4.74 4.47 7.11
CA ILE A 115 -5.36 4.77 8.41
C ILE A 115 -5.47 6.29 8.58
N LYS A 116 -6.70 6.77 8.70
CA LYS A 116 -6.99 8.16 9.10
C LYS A 116 -6.41 8.43 10.49
N THR A 117 -5.78 9.58 10.70
CA THR A 117 -5.27 9.92 12.03
C THR A 117 -6.36 10.09 13.07
N GLU A 118 -7.57 10.42 12.64
CA GLU A 118 -8.75 10.45 13.50
C GLU A 118 -9.08 9.10 14.13
N PHE A 119 -8.63 7.99 13.54
CA PHE A 119 -8.73 6.66 14.16
C PHE A 119 -8.06 6.60 15.54
N PHE A 120 -6.94 7.32 15.69
CA PHE A 120 -6.14 7.33 16.92
C PHE A 120 -6.57 8.42 17.91
N ARG A 121 -7.58 9.23 17.58
CA ARG A 121 -8.12 10.21 18.53
C ARG A 121 -8.93 9.48 19.59
N SER A 122 -8.38 9.45 20.82
CA SER A 122 -9.13 9.06 22.01
C SER A 122 -10.41 9.89 22.13
N THR A 123 -11.57 9.23 22.21
CA THR A 123 -12.70 9.78 22.96
C THR A 123 -12.21 9.97 24.37
N HIS A 124 -11.99 11.22 24.80
CA HIS A 124 -11.76 11.54 26.20
C HIS A 124 -12.79 10.77 27.03
N VAL A 125 -12.34 9.78 27.78
CA VAL A 125 -13.12 9.21 28.87
C VAL A 125 -12.81 10.14 30.04
N PRO A 126 -13.75 11.01 30.47
CA PRO A 126 -13.53 11.77 31.68
C PRO A 126 -13.51 10.75 32.83
N PHE A 127 -12.35 10.63 33.47
CA PHE A 127 -12.27 10.02 34.80
C PHE A 127 -12.83 11.01 35.83
#